data_AF-A0A821YT86-F1
#
_entry.id   AF-A0A821YT86-F1
#
_cell.length_a   1.000
_cell.length_b   1.000
_cell.length_c   1.000
_cell.angle_alpha   90.00
_cell.angle_beta   90.00
_cell.angle_gamma   90.00
#
_symmetry.space_group_name_H-M   'P 1'
#
loop_
_entity.id
_entity.type
_entity.pdbx_description
1 polymer ?
#
loop_
_entity_poly.entity_id
_entity_poly.type
_entity_poly.pdbx_seq_one_letter_code
_entity_poly.pdbx_strand_id
1 'polypeptide(L)'
;MSQLVHDEKIHINEPRYDQNTYSGRAKHFFLTTNPLNLLASDQHLNEAKKMVEDYRHGIISRPDMTVDDLWNAKYLYDSAFHPETKEKMFILGRMSAQVPCNMLITGFMLTFYKTAPAIVFWQFVNQSFNSIVNYTNRSGEKPITNTDLMKSYAVATTAATATALGLKGK
;
A
#
# COMPACT_ATOMS: atom_id res chain seq x y z
N MET A 1 -2.86 -21.95 21.60
CA MET A 1 -1.41 -21.89 21.87
C MET A 1 -0.74 -21.58 20.56
N SER A 2 -0.11 -20.42 20.42
CA SER A 2 0.61 -20.09 19.18
C SER A 2 1.88 -20.94 19.14
N GLN A 3 2.15 -21.60 18.01
CA GLN A 3 3.29 -22.50 17.84
C GLN A 3 4.59 -21.71 17.71
N LEU A 4 5.70 -22.28 18.17
CA LEU A 4 7.01 -21.66 18.06
C LEU A 4 7.56 -21.83 16.65
N VAL A 5 8.30 -20.83 16.19
CA VAL A 5 8.90 -20.82 14.84
C VAL A 5 9.96 -21.92 14.65
N HIS A 6 10.57 -22.41 15.73
CA HIS A 6 11.54 -23.52 15.65
C HIS A 6 10.89 -24.87 15.35
N ASP A 7 9.61 -25.06 15.66
CA ASP A 7 8.91 -26.33 15.52
C ASP A 7 8.41 -26.56 14.08
N GLU A 8 8.34 -25.51 13.25
CA GLU A 8 7.82 -25.56 11.89
C GLU A 8 8.57 -24.60 10.95
N LYS A 9 9.04 -25.10 9.81
CA LYS A 9 9.68 -24.26 8.79
C LYS A 9 8.62 -23.51 7.98
N ILE A 10 8.40 -22.24 8.31
CA ILE A 10 7.41 -21.39 7.66
C ILE A 10 7.96 -20.78 6.36
N HIS A 11 7.25 -20.98 5.25
CA HIS A 11 7.58 -20.37 3.96
C HIS A 11 7.06 -18.92 3.91
N ILE A 12 7.80 -17.99 4.51
CA ILE A 12 7.44 -16.55 4.51
C ILE A 12 7.55 -15.87 3.14
N ASN A 13 8.00 -16.55 2.09
CA ASN A 13 7.98 -15.96 0.75
C ASN A 13 6.63 -16.17 0.06
N GLU A 14 5.79 -17.05 0.61
CA GLU A 14 4.46 -17.34 0.09
C GLU A 14 3.39 -16.59 0.90
N PRO A 15 2.22 -16.28 0.30
CA PRO A 15 1.10 -15.72 1.04
C PRO A 15 0.63 -16.66 2.15
N ARG A 16 0.41 -16.15 3.38
CA ARG A 16 -0.14 -16.93 4.51
C ARG A 16 -1.48 -17.61 4.19
N TYR A 17 -2.29 -16.95 3.36
CA TYR A 17 -3.62 -17.42 3.00
C TYR A 17 -3.66 -17.83 1.52
N ASP A 18 -4.37 -18.93 1.24
CA ASP A 18 -4.54 -19.46 -0.10
C ASP A 18 -5.19 -18.44 -1.05
N GLN A 19 -4.42 -17.99 -2.04
CA GLN A 19 -4.85 -17.01 -3.03
C GLN A 19 -5.81 -17.58 -4.09
N ASN A 20 -5.99 -18.91 -4.16
CA ASN A 20 -6.98 -19.52 -5.05
C ASN A 20 -8.41 -19.30 -4.53
N THR A 21 -8.57 -19.13 -3.22
CA THR A 21 -9.88 -18.85 -2.61
C THR A 21 -10.17 -17.36 -2.52
N TYR A 22 -11.45 -16.98 -2.66
CA TYR A 22 -11.89 -15.60 -2.46
C TYR A 22 -11.57 -15.10 -1.05
N SER A 23 -11.86 -15.92 -0.04
CA SER A 23 -11.65 -15.56 1.37
C SER A 23 -10.17 -15.37 1.70
N GLY A 24 -9.27 -16.16 1.11
CA GLY A 24 -7.83 -15.98 1.27
C GLY A 24 -7.31 -14.69 0.62
N ARG A 25 -7.78 -14.36 -0.59
CA ARG A 25 -7.48 -13.05 -1.23
C ARG A 25 -8.00 -11.88 -0.41
N ALA A 26 -9.23 -11.97 0.12
CA ALA A 26 -9.81 -10.94 0.96
C ALA A 26 -9.00 -10.72 2.25
N LYS A 27 -8.64 -11.78 2.96
CA LYS A 27 -7.78 -11.69 4.16
C LYS A 27 -6.43 -11.06 3.84
N HIS A 28 -5.78 -11.49 2.75
CA HIS A 28 -4.53 -10.91 2.31
C HIS A 28 -4.67 -9.41 2.01
N PHE A 29 -5.71 -9.03 1.27
CA PHE A 29 -6.00 -7.62 0.97
C PHE A 29 -6.18 -6.79 2.23
N PHE A 30 -7.05 -7.19 3.16
CA PHE A 30 -7.32 -6.43 4.40
C PHE A 30 -6.07 -6.22 5.27
N LEU A 31 -5.17 -7.19 5.29
CA LEU A 31 -3.93 -7.08 6.06
C LEU A 31 -2.94 -6.11 5.40
N THR A 32 -2.78 -6.21 4.07
CA THR A 32 -1.89 -5.32 3.32
C THR A 32 -2.40 -3.88 3.28
N THR A 33 -3.71 -3.67 3.22
CA THR A 33 -4.34 -2.34 3.18
C THR A 33 -4.74 -1.81 4.56
N ASN A 34 -4.30 -2.42 5.65
CA ASN A 34 -4.69 -2.00 7.00
C ASN A 34 -4.19 -0.57 7.28
N PRO A 35 -5.09 0.43 7.47
CA PRO A 35 -4.69 1.82 7.66
C PRO A 35 -3.94 2.04 8.98
N LEU A 36 -4.10 1.15 9.97
CA LEU A 36 -3.38 1.24 11.24
C LEU A 36 -1.86 1.10 11.06
N ASN A 37 -1.40 0.47 9.97
CA ASN A 37 0.02 0.36 9.65
C ASN A 37 0.67 1.72 9.34
N LEU A 38 -0.12 2.77 9.06
CA LEU A 38 0.38 4.14 8.92
C LEU A 38 0.82 4.76 10.25
N LEU A 39 0.28 4.26 11.37
CA LEU A 39 0.60 4.74 12.72
C LEU A 39 1.85 4.06 13.29
N ALA A 40 2.40 3.06 12.59
CA ALA A 40 3.61 2.37 13.03
C ALA A 40 4.82 3.30 12.96
N SER A 41 5.58 3.35 14.05
CA SER A 41 6.80 4.14 14.13
C SER A 41 7.92 3.54 13.27
N ASP A 42 8.87 4.39 12.87
CA ASP A 42 10.03 3.96 12.09
C ASP A 42 10.86 2.90 12.81
N GLN A 43 10.95 2.99 14.14
CA GLN A 43 11.59 1.98 14.96
C GLN A 43 10.90 0.62 14.83
N HIS A 44 9.57 0.57 14.98
CA HIS A 44 8.81 -0.67 14.86
C HIS A 44 8.90 -1.28 13.45
N LEU A 45 8.91 -0.44 12.41
CA LEU A 45 9.13 -0.88 11.03
C LEU A 45 10.52 -1.50 10.83
N ASN A 46 11.55 -0.90 11.42
CA ASN A 46 12.92 -1.41 11.33
C ASN A 46 13.12 -2.72 12.11
N GLU A 47 12.48 -2.84 13.28
CA GLU A 47 12.45 -4.09 14.06
C GLU A 47 11.76 -5.22 13.29
N ALA A 48 10.61 -4.93 12.68
CA ALA A 48 9.90 -5.88 11.81
C ALA A 48 10.75 -6.28 10.60
N LYS A 49 11.41 -5.32 9.94
CA LYS A 49 12.36 -5.61 8.85
C LYS A 49 13.48 -6.54 9.31
N LYS A 50 14.13 -6.22 10.43
CA LYS A 50 15.21 -7.05 10.96
C LYS A 50 14.74 -8.47 11.23
N MET A 51 13.59 -8.63 11.87
CA MET A 51 13.02 -9.95 12.20
C MET A 51 12.73 -10.79 10.95
N VAL A 52 12.19 -10.17 9.89
CA VAL A 52 11.90 -10.87 8.62
C VAL A 52 13.18 -11.24 7.88
N GLU A 53 14.14 -10.33 7.78
CA GLU A 53 15.41 -10.60 7.09
C GLU A 53 16.27 -11.61 7.87
N ASP A 54 16.33 -11.53 9.20
CA ASP A 54 17.02 -12.53 10.05
C ASP A 54 16.43 -13.93 9.79
N TYR A 55 15.10 -14.05 9.78
CA TYR A 55 14.44 -15.32 9.51
C TYR A 55 14.72 -15.84 8.09
N ARG A 56 14.78 -14.98 7.07
CA ARG A 56 15.20 -15.36 5.71
C ARG A 56 16.62 -15.92 5.65
N HIS A 57 17.52 -15.42 6.50
CA HIS A 57 18.89 -15.93 6.64
C HIS A 57 19.00 -17.16 7.56
N GLY A 58 17.88 -17.69 8.07
CA GLY A 58 17.85 -18.82 8.99
C GLY A 58 18.23 -18.46 10.44
N ILE A 59 18.27 -17.17 10.78
CA ILE A 59 18.53 -16.66 12.13
C ILE A 59 17.19 -16.43 12.82
N ILE A 60 16.97 -17.08 13.95
CA ILE A 60 15.78 -16.84 14.78
C ILE A 60 16.20 -15.87 15.89
N SER A 61 15.79 -14.61 15.75
CA SER A 61 16.24 -13.52 16.63
C SER A 61 15.79 -13.68 18.07
N ARG A 62 14.75 -14.49 18.33
CA ARG A 62 14.16 -14.73 19.65
C ARG A 62 13.76 -16.20 19.83
N PRO A 63 14.23 -16.91 20.88
CA PRO A 63 13.91 -18.33 21.10
C PRO A 63 12.42 -18.60 21.33
N ASP A 64 11.69 -17.61 21.85
CA ASP A 64 10.27 -17.63 22.17
C ASP A 64 9.38 -17.08 21.03
N MET A 65 9.94 -16.85 19.85
CA MET A 65 9.21 -16.27 18.73
C MET A 65 8.11 -17.21 18.24
N THR A 66 6.87 -16.71 18.25
CA THR A 66 5.71 -17.46 17.75
C THR A 66 5.55 -17.29 16.24
N VAL A 67 4.85 -18.25 15.60
CA VAL A 67 4.50 -18.16 14.18
C VAL A 67 3.65 -16.92 13.90
N ASP A 68 2.77 -16.53 14.83
CA ASP A 68 1.98 -15.31 14.69
C ASP A 68 2.84 -14.04 14.75
N ASP A 69 3.86 -13.99 15.61
CA ASP A 69 4.79 -12.87 15.67
C ASP A 69 5.56 -12.71 14.35
N LEU A 70 6.01 -13.82 13.76
CA LEU A 70 6.67 -13.82 12.45
C LEU A 70 5.77 -13.25 11.37
N TRP A 71 4.52 -13.71 11.31
CA TRP A 71 3.55 -13.20 10.33
C TRP A 71 3.19 -11.74 10.57
N ASN A 72 3.04 -11.30 11.81
CA ASN A 72 2.75 -9.90 12.14
C ASN A 72 3.93 -8.99 11.73
N ALA A 73 5.16 -9.37 12.03
CA ALA A 73 6.35 -8.66 11.58
C ALA A 73 6.44 -8.63 10.05
N LYS A 74 6.14 -9.76 9.39
CA LYS A 74 6.07 -9.83 7.93
C LYS A 74 5.03 -8.89 7.34
N TYR A 75 3.81 -8.87 7.88
CA TYR A 75 2.77 -7.97 7.37
C TYR A 75 3.12 -6.51 7.57
N LEU A 76 3.69 -6.17 8.72
CA LEU A 76 4.14 -4.81 8.98
C LEU A 76 5.27 -4.42 8.02
N TYR A 77 6.22 -5.32 7.77
CA TYR A 77 7.28 -5.14 6.78
C TYR A 77 6.73 -4.97 5.35
N ASP A 78 5.89 -5.89 4.88
CA ASP A 78 5.32 -5.83 3.53
C ASP A 78 4.47 -4.56 3.31
N SER A 79 3.87 -4.01 4.38
CA SER A 79 3.08 -2.78 4.30
C SER A 79 3.93 -1.51 4.09
N ALA A 80 5.22 -1.56 4.40
CA ALA A 80 6.08 -0.38 4.47
C ALA A 80 7.33 -0.45 3.60
N PHE A 81 7.76 -1.63 3.16
CA PHE A 81 8.95 -1.84 2.35
C PHE A 81 8.61 -2.40 0.97
N HIS A 82 9.31 -1.91 -0.06
CA HIS A 82 9.08 -2.34 -1.43
C HIS A 82 9.57 -3.79 -1.64
N PRO A 83 8.80 -4.66 -2.33
CA PRO A 83 9.12 -6.08 -2.47
C PRO A 83 10.44 -6.34 -3.20
N GLU A 84 10.79 -5.51 -4.18
CA GLU A 84 12.04 -5.64 -4.97
C GLU A 84 13.22 -4.91 -4.34
N THR A 85 13.13 -3.58 -4.16
CA THR A 85 14.25 -2.77 -3.65
C THR A 85 14.51 -2.95 -2.15
N LYS A 86 13.54 -3.49 -1.39
CA LYS A 86 13.62 -3.64 0.09
C LYS A 86 13.75 -2.29 0.83
N GLU A 87 13.51 -1.19 0.12
CA GLU A 87 13.56 0.17 0.65
C GLU A 87 12.21 0.59 1.22
N LYS A 88 12.24 1.51 2.17
CA LYS A 88 11.04 2.04 2.81
C LYS A 88 10.26 2.88 1.80
N MET A 89 9.01 2.51 1.57
CA MET A 89 8.10 3.23 0.69
C MET A 89 7.66 4.56 1.31
N PHE A 90 7.44 5.55 0.44
CA PHE A 90 6.84 6.82 0.82
C PHE A 90 5.47 6.59 1.45
N ILE A 91 5.20 7.21 2.60
CA ILE A 91 4.03 6.87 3.45
C ILE A 91 2.70 6.99 2.70
N LEU A 92 2.51 8.04 1.90
CA LEU A 92 1.28 8.24 1.11
C LEU A 92 1.19 7.31 -0.10
N GLY A 93 2.31 6.72 -0.51
CA GLY A 93 2.34 5.72 -1.57
C GLY A 93 2.05 4.30 -1.08
N ARG A 94 1.97 4.07 0.24
CA ARG A 94 1.67 2.73 0.79
C ARG A 94 0.22 2.34 0.52
N MET A 95 -0.01 1.04 0.31
CA MET A 95 -1.38 0.51 0.16
C MET A 95 -2.28 0.85 1.35
N SER A 96 -1.73 0.93 2.56
CA SER A 96 -2.44 1.34 3.77
C SER A 96 -2.93 2.80 3.75
N ALA A 97 -2.32 3.68 2.95
CA ALA A 97 -2.73 5.08 2.78
C ALA A 97 -3.87 5.27 1.76
N GLN A 98 -4.09 4.31 0.86
CA GLN A 98 -5.05 4.45 -0.24
C GLN A 98 -6.45 4.78 0.23
N VAL A 99 -7.03 3.94 1.09
CA VAL A 99 -8.40 4.12 1.58
C VAL A 99 -8.57 5.44 2.34
N PRO A 100 -7.77 5.77 3.39
CA PRO A 100 -7.97 7.01 4.13
C PRO A 100 -7.76 8.25 3.26
N CYS A 101 -6.73 8.28 2.41
CA CYS A 101 -6.48 9.43 1.54
C CYS A 101 -7.56 9.60 0.46
N ASN A 102 -7.98 8.52 -0.22
CA ASN A 102 -9.05 8.60 -1.21
C ASN A 102 -10.38 9.02 -0.60
N MET A 103 -10.69 8.56 0.61
CA MET A 103 -11.88 9.01 1.34
C MET A 103 -11.83 10.51 1.63
N LEU A 104 -10.69 11.03 2.11
CA LEU A 104 -10.51 12.46 2.36
C LEU A 104 -10.62 13.29 1.08
N ILE A 105 -9.90 12.90 0.02
CA ILE A 105 -9.92 13.59 -1.28
C ILE A 105 -11.35 13.59 -1.85
N THR A 106 -12.04 12.46 -1.79
CA THR A 106 -13.43 12.35 -2.25
C THR A 106 -14.37 13.23 -1.43
N GLY A 107 -14.24 13.24 -0.10
CA GLY A 107 -15.00 14.13 0.77
C GLY A 107 -14.79 15.60 0.41
N PHE A 108 -13.56 15.99 0.10
CA PHE A 108 -13.25 17.35 -0.34
C PHE A 108 -13.79 17.69 -1.73
N MET A 109 -13.69 16.76 -2.68
CA MET A 109 -14.31 16.92 -4.00
C MET A 109 -15.82 17.16 -3.87
N LEU A 110 -16.50 16.39 -2.99
CA LEU A 110 -17.93 16.55 -2.73
C LEU A 110 -18.29 17.80 -1.93
N THR A 111 -17.37 18.31 -1.10
CA THR A 111 -17.62 19.53 -0.30
C THR A 111 -17.42 20.79 -1.15
N PHE A 112 -16.38 20.81 -1.98
CA PHE A 112 -15.93 22.00 -2.71
C PHE A 112 -16.27 21.98 -4.21
N TYR A 113 -17.21 21.13 -4.65
CA TYR A 113 -17.60 21.01 -6.08
C TYR A 113 -18.23 22.28 -6.69
N LYS A 114 -18.63 23.26 -5.89
CA LYS A 114 -19.41 24.41 -6.38
C LYS A 114 -18.62 25.36 -7.28
N THR A 115 -17.30 25.48 -7.12
CA THR A 115 -16.49 26.42 -7.92
C THR A 115 -15.60 25.66 -8.91
N ALA A 116 -15.45 26.21 -10.12
CA ALA A 116 -14.62 25.58 -11.16
C ALA A 116 -13.14 25.47 -10.74
N PRO A 117 -12.53 26.50 -10.11
CA PRO A 117 -11.16 26.38 -9.61
C PRO A 117 -11.00 25.26 -8.56
N ALA A 118 -11.99 25.08 -7.67
CA ALA A 118 -11.93 24.02 -6.67
C ALA A 118 -12.06 22.62 -7.29
N ILE A 119 -12.93 22.45 -8.30
CA ILE A 119 -13.02 21.20 -9.07
C ILE A 119 -11.66 20.85 -9.68
N VAL A 120 -11.05 21.79 -10.40
CA VAL A 120 -9.75 21.59 -11.06
C VAL A 120 -8.68 21.21 -10.03
N PHE A 121 -8.61 21.96 -8.92
CA PHE A 121 -7.66 21.72 -7.84
C PHE A 121 -7.80 20.31 -7.26
N TRP A 122 -9.01 19.90 -6.87
CA TRP A 122 -9.21 18.60 -6.25
C TRP A 122 -9.05 17.42 -7.22
N GLN A 123 -9.36 17.61 -8.51
CA GLN A 123 -9.05 16.60 -9.54
C GLN A 123 -7.54 16.44 -9.74
N PHE A 124 -6.80 17.54 -9.75
CA PHE A 124 -5.33 17.51 -9.78
C PHE A 124 -4.76 16.78 -8.56
N VAL A 125 -5.26 17.08 -7.35
CA VAL A 125 -4.85 16.39 -6.11
C VAL A 125 -5.15 14.90 -6.17
N ASN A 126 -6.36 14.51 -6.62
CA ASN A 126 -6.75 13.12 -6.78
C ASN A 126 -5.82 12.35 -7.72
N GLN A 127 -5.53 12.91 -8.90
CA GLN A 127 -4.65 12.25 -9.86
C GLN A 127 -3.19 12.23 -9.40
N SER A 128 -2.76 13.26 -8.65
CA SER A 128 -1.41 13.30 -8.07
C SER A 128 -1.24 12.17 -7.06
N PHE A 129 -2.25 11.96 -6.21
CA PHE A 129 -2.27 10.85 -5.25
C PHE A 129 -2.24 9.49 -5.96
N ASN A 130 -3.11 9.26 -6.94
CA ASN A 130 -3.13 8.01 -7.71
C ASN A 130 -1.79 7.74 -8.42
N SER A 131 -1.15 8.79 -8.94
CA SER A 131 0.17 8.69 -9.57
C SER A 131 1.27 8.28 -8.57
N ILE A 132 1.28 8.88 -7.37
CA ILE A 132 2.22 8.52 -6.30
C ILE A 132 2.04 7.07 -5.86
N VAL A 133 0.79 6.64 -5.68
CA VAL A 133 0.45 5.27 -5.31
C VAL A 133 0.93 4.28 -6.39
N ASN A 134 0.65 4.57 -7.66
CA ASN A 134 1.09 3.71 -8.77
C ASN A 134 2.61 3.69 -8.92
N TYR A 135 3.29 4.83 -8.75
CA TYR A 135 4.76 4.90 -8.76
C TYR A 135 5.37 4.06 -7.63
N THR A 136 4.78 4.12 -6.44
CA THR A 136 5.32 3.48 -5.24
C THR A 136 5.10 1.96 -5.24
N ASN A 137 3.98 1.48 -5.79
CA ASN A 137 3.61 0.06 -5.79
C ASN A 137 3.97 -0.66 -7.10
N ARG A 138 4.62 0.02 -8.05
CA ARG A 138 5.06 -0.62 -9.30
C ARG A 138 6.05 -1.74 -8.96
N SER A 139 5.67 -2.97 -9.28
CA SER A 139 6.50 -4.15 -9.05
C SER A 139 6.15 -5.20 -10.12
N GLY A 140 7.12 -6.04 -10.46
CA GLY A 140 6.98 -7.12 -11.44
C GLY A 140 7.76 -6.91 -12.74
N GLU A 141 7.76 -7.95 -13.57
CA GLU A 141 8.58 -8.10 -14.78
C GLU A 141 8.28 -7.08 -15.91
N LYS A 142 7.20 -6.31 -15.78
CA LYS A 142 6.83 -5.24 -16.74
C LYS A 142 7.02 -3.87 -16.08
N PRO A 143 8.20 -3.25 -16.23
CA PRO A 143 8.46 -1.95 -15.62
C PRO A 143 7.55 -0.90 -16.26
N ILE A 144 6.63 -0.32 -15.46
CA ILE A 144 5.89 0.88 -15.86
C ILE A 144 6.89 2.03 -15.93
N THR A 145 7.12 2.56 -17.13
CA THR A 145 8.06 3.66 -17.30
C THR A 145 7.51 4.95 -16.69
N ASN A 146 8.41 5.85 -16.26
CA ASN A 146 8.00 7.17 -15.78
C ASN A 146 7.21 7.93 -16.86
N THR A 147 7.52 7.70 -18.13
CA THR A 147 6.78 8.26 -19.27
C THR A 147 5.34 7.77 -19.33
N ASP A 148 5.09 6.48 -19.11
CA ASP A 148 3.73 5.92 -19.10
C ASP A 148 2.92 6.44 -17.92
N LEU A 149 3.56 6.58 -16.75
CA LEU A 149 2.92 7.18 -15.58
C LEU A 149 2.55 8.65 -15.81
N MET A 150 3.46 9.45 -16.39
CA MET A 150 3.20 10.85 -16.72
C MET A 150 2.10 11.00 -17.78
N LYS A 151 2.12 10.17 -18.83
CA LYS A 151 1.06 10.14 -19.85
C LYS A 151 -0.29 9.81 -19.23
N SER A 152 -0.34 8.75 -18.41
CA SER A 152 -1.57 8.33 -17.72
C SER A 152 -2.09 9.43 -16.80
N TYR A 153 -1.19 10.08 -16.06
CA TYR A 153 -1.51 11.21 -15.19
C TYR A 153 -2.10 12.39 -15.97
N ALA A 154 -1.47 12.80 -17.07
CA ALA A 154 -1.94 13.92 -17.89
C ALA A 154 -3.33 13.61 -18.49
N VAL A 155 -3.49 12.44 -19.11
CA VAL A 155 -4.77 12.01 -19.71
C VAL A 155 -5.87 11.94 -18.65
N ALA A 156 -5.59 11.31 -17.51
CA ALA A 156 -6.57 11.17 -16.43
C ALA A 156 -6.97 12.53 -15.83
N THR A 157 -6.01 13.43 -15.63
CA THR A 157 -6.27 14.77 -15.07
C THR A 157 -7.12 15.61 -16.03
N THR A 158 -6.79 15.62 -17.31
CA THR A 158 -7.56 16.34 -18.32
C THR A 158 -8.97 15.77 -18.45
N ALA A 159 -9.11 14.45 -18.57
CA ALA A 159 -10.40 13.80 -18.72
C ALA A 159 -11.31 14.01 -17.49
N ALA A 160 -10.77 13.85 -16.29
CA ALA A 160 -11.52 14.02 -15.05
C ALA A 160 -11.97 15.48 -14.85
N THR A 161 -11.07 16.44 -15.11
CA THR A 161 -11.38 17.87 -15.00
C THR A 161 -12.42 18.30 -16.03
N ALA A 162 -12.26 17.89 -17.29
CA ALA A 162 -13.20 18.19 -18.36
C ALA A 162 -14.61 17.64 -18.05
N THR A 163 -14.68 16.39 -17.58
CA THR A 163 -15.95 15.75 -17.21
C THR A 163 -16.62 16.48 -16.04
N ALA A 164 -15.87 16.79 -14.98
CA ALA A 164 -16.42 17.45 -13.80
C ALA A 164 -16.92 18.87 -14.09
N LEU A 165 -16.20 19.64 -14.91
CA LEU A 165 -16.64 20.96 -15.35
C LEU A 165 -17.85 20.89 -16.30
N GLY A 166 -17.86 19.92 -17.22
CA GLY A 166 -18.99 19.71 -18.14
C GLY A 166 -20.28 19.32 -17.43
N LEU A 167 -20.19 18.51 -16.36
CA LEU A 167 -21.36 18.14 -15.54
C LEU A 167 -21.84 19.28 -14.64
N LYS A 168 -20.94 20.17 -14.19
CA LYS A 168 -21.33 21.36 -13.42
C LYS A 168 -22.14 22.36 -14.24
N GLY A 169 -21.89 22.46 -15.55
CA GLY A 169 -22.58 23.38 -16.45
C GLY A 169 -23.99 22.94 -16.87
N LYS A 170 -24.46 21.78 -16.38
CA LYS A 170 -25.82 21.26 -16.55
C LYS A 170 -26.62 21.48 -15.26
#